data_AF-A0A1I7E908-F1
#
_entry.id   AF-A0A1I7E908-F1
#
_cell.length_a   1.000
_cell.length_b   1.000
_cell.length_c   1.000
_cell.angle_alpha   90.00
_cell.angle_beta   90.00
_cell.angle_gamma   90.00
#
_symmetry.space_group_name_H-M   'P 1'
#
loop_
_entity.id
_entity.type
_entity.pdbx_description
1 polymer ?
#
loop_
_entity_poly.entity_id
_entity_poly.type
_entity_poly.pdbx_seq_one_letter_code
_entity_poly.pdbx_strand_id
1 'polypeptide(L)'
;MMKVLLIIVVFNFETGAELATDMSFGNEPACHAAALTKFQEIDDQVRVEAMEVPEGQGMLEGTMIAYGADGAEIGMYACNVLRSTAG
;
A
#
# COMPACT_ATOMS: atom_id res chain seq x y z
N MET A 1 -15.58 -13.57 9.14
CA MET A 1 -15.63 -12.41 8.23
C MET A 1 -14.21 -12.05 7.88
N MET A 2 -13.85 -11.98 6.61
CA MET A 2 -12.48 -11.65 6.20
C MET A 2 -12.21 -10.17 6.47
N LYS A 3 -11.08 -9.85 7.10
CA LYS A 3 -10.61 -8.48 7.28
C LYS A 3 -9.29 -8.32 6.54
N VAL A 4 -9.14 -7.19 5.85
CA VAL A 4 -7.90 -6.84 5.16
C VAL A 4 -7.32 -5.60 5.83
N LEU A 5 -6.06 -5.70 6.22
CA LEU A 5 -5.28 -4.60 6.75
C LEU A 5 -4.57 -3.89 5.60
N LEU A 6 -4.93 -2.63 5.37
CA LEU A 6 -4.12 -1.70 4.59
C LEU A 6 -2.97 -1.21 5.47
N ILE A 7 -1.75 -1.33 4.97
CA ILE A 7 -0.57 -0.61 5.45
C ILE A 7 -0.16 0.30 4.29
N ILE A 8 -0.14 1.61 4.50
CA ILE A 8 0.23 2.57 3.46
C ILE A 8 1.30 3.53 4.00
N VAL A 9 2.35 3.74 3.21
CA VAL A 9 3.40 4.71 3.46
C VAL A 9 3.38 5.71 2.32
N VAL A 10 3.26 6.99 2.66
CA VAL A 10 3.30 8.10 1.71
C VAL A 10 4.61 8.86 1.90
N PHE A 11 5.33 9.13 0.82
CA PHE A 11 6.52 9.96 0.86
C PHE A 11 6.15 11.41 0.61
N ASN A 12 6.64 12.31 1.47
CA ASN A 12 6.44 13.74 1.29
C ASN A 12 7.67 14.53 1.74
N PHE A 13 7.74 15.80 1.32
CA PHE A 13 8.89 16.66 1.57
C PHE A 13 8.95 17.23 2.99
N GLU A 14 7.84 17.21 3.76
CA GLU A 14 7.77 17.82 5.08
C GLU A 14 8.20 16.86 6.21
N THR A 15 7.71 15.62 6.16
CA THR A 15 7.91 14.59 7.20
C THR A 15 8.77 13.42 6.71
N GLY A 16 9.08 13.37 5.42
CA GLY A 16 9.87 12.32 4.77
C GLY A 16 9.01 11.11 4.41
N ALA A 17 8.39 10.48 5.40
CA ALA A 17 7.48 9.37 5.18
C ALA A 17 6.38 9.32 6.26
N GLU A 18 5.14 9.13 5.83
CA GLU A 18 3.97 8.99 6.71
C GLU A 18 3.36 7.60 6.60
N LEU A 19 3.26 6.92 7.74
CA LEU A 19 2.65 5.60 7.84
C LEU A 19 1.20 5.73 8.34
N ALA A 20 0.28 5.08 7.63
CA ALA A 20 -1.09 4.86 8.09
C ALA A 20 -1.49 3.38 7.96
N THR A 21 -2.44 2.96 8.80
CA THR A 21 -3.05 1.63 8.73
C THR A 21 -4.57 1.71 8.81
N ASP A 22 -5.26 0.85 8.08
CA ASP A 22 -6.74 0.78 8.08
C ASP A 22 -7.23 -0.67 7.95
N MET A 23 -8.22 -1.04 8.76
CA MET A 23 -8.81 -2.38 8.86
C MET A 23 -10.31 -2.40 8.48
N SER A 24 -10.80 -1.35 7.83
CA SER A 24 -12.20 -1.19 7.43
C SER A 24 -12.60 -2.09 6.25
N PHE A 25 -11.64 -2.76 5.60
CA PHE A 25 -11.84 -3.50 4.36
C PHE A 25 -12.25 -4.97 4.57
N GLY A 26 -13.29 -5.40 3.85
CA GLY A 26 -13.75 -6.79 3.84
C GLY A 26 -13.12 -7.67 2.75
N ASN A 27 -12.37 -7.08 1.82
CA ASN A 27 -11.69 -7.78 0.72
C ASN A 27 -10.50 -6.98 0.17
N GLU A 28 -9.58 -7.66 -0.51
CA GLU A 28 -8.37 -7.05 -1.07
C GLU A 28 -8.67 -6.00 -2.14
N PRO A 29 -9.59 -6.21 -3.12
CA PRO A 29 -9.88 -5.18 -4.14
C PRO A 29 -10.31 -3.83 -3.55
N ALA A 30 -11.12 -3.83 -2.48
CA ALA A 30 -11.51 -2.61 -1.78
C ALA A 30 -10.30 -1.92 -1.10
N CYS A 31 -9.39 -2.72 -0.52
CA CYS A 31 -8.15 -2.21 0.07
C CYS A 31 -7.24 -1.57 -1.00
N HIS A 32 -7.04 -2.23 -2.14
CA HIS A 32 -6.24 -1.69 -3.25
C HIS A 32 -6.84 -0.40 -3.82
N ALA A 33 -8.16 -0.34 -4.00
CA ALA A 33 -8.84 0.86 -4.49
C ALA A 33 -8.69 2.04 -3.53
N ALA A 34 -8.77 1.79 -2.22
CA ALA A 34 -8.57 2.82 -1.20
C ALA A 34 -7.12 3.34 -1.19
N ALA A 35 -6.13 2.45 -1.32
CA ALA A 35 -4.73 2.84 -1.43
C ALA A 35 -4.47 3.69 -2.68
N LEU A 36 -4.99 3.28 -3.84
CA LEU A 36 -4.88 4.07 -5.08
C LEU A 36 -5.51 5.45 -4.93
N THR A 37 -6.71 5.54 -4.33
CA THR A 37 -7.39 6.82 -4.08
C THR A 37 -6.52 7.74 -3.22
N LYS A 38 -5.83 7.20 -2.20
CA LYS A 38 -4.91 7.97 -1.35
C LYS A 38 -3.73 8.54 -2.12
N PHE A 39 -3.13 7.77 -3.02
CA PHE A 39 -2.06 8.29 -3.88
C PHE A 39 -2.57 9.28 -4.93
N GLN A 40 -3.80 9.11 -5.41
CA GLN A 40 -4.45 10.05 -6.34
C GLN A 40 -4.77 11.41 -5.73
N GLU A 41 -4.87 11.51 -4.40
CA GLU A 41 -4.95 12.80 -3.69
C GLU A 41 -3.62 13.59 -3.79
N ILE A 42 -2.52 12.93 -4.14
CA ILE A 42 -1.16 13.51 -4.25
C ILE A 42 -0.83 13.81 -5.71
N ASP A 43 -1.07 12.84 -6.60
CA ASP A 43 -0.79 12.93 -8.04
C ASP A 43 -1.91 12.22 -8.81
N ASP A 44 -2.56 12.86 -9.78
CA ASP A 44 -3.69 12.27 -10.50
C ASP A 44 -3.28 11.20 -11.53
N GLN A 45 -1.99 11.08 -11.85
CA GLN A 45 -1.41 10.13 -12.80
C GLN A 45 -0.61 9.01 -12.14
N VAL A 46 -1.04 8.58 -10.96
CA VAL A 46 -0.37 7.51 -10.21
C VAL A 46 -0.31 6.21 -11.02
N ARG A 47 0.89 5.64 -11.07
CA ARG A 47 1.14 4.27 -11.53
C ARG A 47 1.52 3.40 -10.35
N VAL A 48 0.86 2.25 -10.22
CA VAL A 48 1.14 1.28 -9.16
C VAL A 48 1.77 0.04 -9.75
N GLU A 49 2.87 -0.42 -9.17
CA GLU A 49 3.57 -1.62 -9.59
C GLU A 49 3.82 -2.56 -8.42
N ALA A 50 3.79 -3.87 -8.68
CA ALA A 50 4.19 -4.84 -7.68
C ALA A 50 5.69 -4.70 -7.43
N MET A 51 6.08 -4.64 -6.16
CA MET A 51 7.50 -4.61 -5.83
C MET A 51 8.11 -5.98 -6.10
N GLU A 52 9.18 -6.01 -6.88
CA GLU A 52 10.03 -7.19 -6.97
C GLU A 52 10.82 -7.32 -5.67
N VAL A 53 10.58 -8.39 -4.91
CA VAL A 53 11.34 -8.69 -3.69
C VAL A 53 12.57 -9.49 -4.09
N PRO A 54 13.81 -8.96 -3.91
CA PRO A 54 15.02 -9.73 -4.16
C PRO A 54 15.09 -10.95 -3.25
N GLU A 55 15.60 -12.07 -3.77
CA GLU A 55 15.81 -13.28 -2.96
C GLU A 55 16.65 -12.97 -1.71
N GLY A 56 16.15 -13.37 -0.54
CA GLY A 56 16.82 -13.18 0.75
C GLY A 56 16.47 -11.89 1.50
N GLN A 57 15.61 -11.01 0.96
CA GLN A 57 15.06 -9.87 1.71
C GLN A 57 13.68 -10.19 2.30
N GLY A 58 13.52 -9.87 3.59
CA GLY A 58 12.24 -9.96 4.29
C GLY A 58 11.36 -8.76 3.95
N MET A 59 10.47 -8.93 2.98
CA MET A 59 9.43 -7.96 2.65
C MET A 59 8.05 -8.60 2.75
N LEU A 60 7.05 -7.76 3.04
CA LEU A 60 5.65 -8.17 2.98
C LEU A 60 5.31 -8.53 1.53
N GLU A 61 4.94 -9.79 1.31
CA GLU A 61 4.46 -10.28 0.02
C GLU A 61 3.26 -9.43 -0.45
N GLY A 62 3.22 -9.12 -1.75
CA GLY A 62 2.16 -8.28 -2.31
C GLY A 62 2.27 -6.79 -1.99
N THR A 63 3.46 -6.32 -1.56
CA THR A 63 3.74 -4.89 -1.48
C THR A 63 3.75 -4.27 -2.87
N MET A 64 3.09 -3.12 -2.99
CA MET A 64 2.97 -2.34 -4.19
C MET A 64 3.68 -0.99 -4.00
N ILE A 65 4.38 -0.50 -5.02
CA ILE A 65 4.99 0.83 -5.05
C ILE A 65 4.12 1.75 -5.90
N ALA A 66 3.91 2.98 -5.41
CA ALA A 66 3.23 4.04 -6.13
C ALA A 66 4.25 5.04 -6.70
N TYR A 67 4.12 5.33 -7.98
CA TYR A 67 4.92 6.30 -8.72
C TYR A 67 4.06 7.45 -9.20
N GLY A 68 4.55 8.69 -9.07
CA GLY A 68 3.93 9.89 -9.64
C GLY A 68 4.17 10.03 -11.14
N ALA A 69 3.63 11.10 -11.73
CA ALA A 69 3.72 11.39 -13.17
C ALA A 69 5.16 11.56 -13.67
N ASP A 70 6.05 12.03 -12.80
CA ASP A 70 7.48 12.23 -13.08
C ASP A 70 8.30 10.93 -12.94
N GLY A 71 7.65 9.82 -12.55
CA GLY A 71 8.29 8.55 -12.29
C GLY A 71 8.98 8.45 -10.93
N ALA A 72 8.84 9.46 -10.06
CA ALA A 72 9.35 9.40 -8.69
C ALA A 72 8.45 8.50 -7.82
N GLU A 73 9.06 7.79 -6.87
CA GLU A 73 8.32 7.05 -5.85
C GLU A 73 7.63 8.03 -4.90
N ILE A 74 6.32 7.89 -4.78
CA ILE A 74 5.48 8.70 -3.88
C ILE A 74 4.96 7.89 -2.69
N GLY A 75 5.25 6.59 -2.67
CA GLY A 75 5.00 5.74 -1.52
C GLY A 75 4.87 4.27 -1.86
N MET A 76 4.42 3.49 -0.87
CA MET A 76 4.22 2.05 -0.98
C MET A 76 3.05 1.60 -0.11
N TYR A 77 2.41 0.50 -0.47
CA TYR A 77 1.34 -0.05 0.34
C TYR A 77 1.26 -1.58 0.24
N ALA A 78 0.62 -2.20 1.23
CA ALA A 78 0.32 -3.62 1.24
C ALA A 78 -1.10 -3.87 1.77
N CYS A 79 -1.81 -4.82 1.14
CA CYS A 79 -3.15 -5.25 1.54
C CYS A 79 -3.07 -6.68 2.10
N ASN A 80 -2.98 -6.81 3.42
CA ASN A 80 -2.77 -8.10 4.08
C ASN A 80 -4.08 -8.69 4.58
N VAL A 81 -4.44 -9.89 4.11
CA VAL A 81 -5.57 -10.64 4.66
C VAL A 81 -5.23 -11.09 6.07
N LEU A 82 -5.97 -10.58 7.05
CA LEU A 82 -5.88 -11.04 8.43
C LEU A 82 -6.61 -12.38 8.53
N ARG A 83 -5.84 -13.48 8.53
CA ARG A 83 -6.39 -14.76 8.98
C ARG A 83 -6.70 -14.60 10.46
N SER A 84 -7.98 -14.77 10.82
CA SER A 84 -8.36 -14.92 12.22
C SER A 84 -7.62 -16.15 12.74
N THR A 85 -6.56 -15.94 13.53
CA THR A 85 -6.00 -17.00 14.36
C THR A 85 -7.07 -17.35 15.38
N ALA A 86 -7.96 -18.28 15.02
CA ALA A 86 -8.64 -19.08 16.00
C ALA A 86 -7.53 -19.86 16.73
N GLY A 87 -7.39 -19.56 18.02
CA GLY A 87 -6.46 -20.25 18.91
C GLY A 87 -6.78 -21.72 19.12
#